data_AF-A0A3S4CLS1-F1
#
_entry.id   AF-A0A3S4CLS1-F1
#
_cell.length_a   1.000
_cell.length_b   1.000
_cell.length_c   1.000
_cell.angle_alpha   90.00
_cell.angle_beta   90.00
_cell.angle_gamma   90.00
#
_symmetry.space_group_name_H-M   'P 1'
#
loop_
_entity.id
_entity.type
_entity.pdbx_description
1 polymer ?
#
loop_
_entity_poly.entity_id
_entity_poly.type
_entity_poly.pdbx_seq_one_letter_code
_entity_poly.pdbx_strand_id
1 'polypeptide(L)' 'MIIARSLDELLLLKPKGSFRVTVVSGQTAILVNRPGQPEETIFCLSPGHANQVRQSLSDEGLTGLVEGSR' A
#
# COMPACT_ATOMS: atom_id res chain seq x y z
N MET A 1 -3.24 -17.78 18.56
CA MET A 1 -3.32 -16.31 18.61
C MET A 1 -2.09 -15.78 17.89
N ILE A 2 -2.26 -15.08 16.77
CA ILE A 2 -1.12 -14.44 16.09
C ILE A 2 -0.84 -13.14 16.86
N ILE A 3 0.35 -13.03 17.44
CA ILE A 3 0.83 -11.78 18.05
C ILE A 3 1.65 -11.08 16.97
N ALA A 4 1.06 -10.12 16.28
CA ALA A 4 1.80 -9.27 15.36
C ALA A 4 2.72 -8.33 16.16
N ARG A 5 4.00 -8.29 15.81
CA ARG A 5 5.05 -7.53 16.51
C ARG A 5 5.49 -6.28 15.75
N SER A 6 4.99 -6.10 14.53
CA SER A 6 5.30 -4.97 13.66
C SER A 6 4.05 -4.52 12.90
N LEU A 7 4.10 -3.27 12.39
CA LEU A 7 3.05 -2.75 11.51
C LEU A 7 2.94 -3.59 10.24
N ASP A 8 4.07 -4.06 9.71
CA ASP A 8 4.13 -4.89 8.51
C ASP A 8 3.41 -6.23 8.74
N GLU A 9 3.62 -6.87 9.90
CA GLU A 9 2.87 -8.07 10.28
C GLU A 9 1.36 -7.80 10.41
N LEU A 10 0.96 -6.64 10.92
CA LEU A 10 -0.46 -6.27 10.99
C LEU A 10 -1.09 -6.06 9.60
N LEU A 11 -0.33 -5.51 8.65
CA LEU A 11 -0.78 -5.29 7.28
C LEU A 11 -0.94 -6.60 6.50
N LEU A 12 -0.06 -7.59 6.74
CA LEU A 12 -0.17 -8.93 6.15
C LEU A 12 -1.43 -9.68 6.60
N LEU A 13 -2.00 -9.33 7.76
CA LEU A 13 -3.25 -9.93 8.24
C LEU A 13 -4.51 -9.33 7.59
N LYS A 14 -4.37 -8.32 6.71
CA LYS A 14 -5.53 -7.69 6.07
C LYS A 14 -6.13 -8.62 5.02
N PRO A 15 -7.43 -8.97 5.11
CA PRO A 15 -8.03 -10.04 4.30
C PRO A 15 -8.03 -9.76 2.80
N LYS A 16 -8.04 -8.48 2.39
CA LYS A 16 -7.92 -8.05 0.99
C LYS A 16 -6.51 -7.58 0.60
N GLY A 17 -5.59 -7.57 1.56
CA GLY A 17 -4.26 -7.00 1.41
C GLY A 17 -4.17 -5.53 1.82
N SER A 18 -3.04 -4.93 1.49
CA SER A 18 -2.71 -3.56 1.84
C SER A 18 -1.90 -2.88 0.74
N PHE A 19 -1.88 -1.56 0.74
CA PHE A 19 -0.95 -0.79 -0.07
C PHE A 19 -0.22 0.24 0.77
N ARG A 20 0.99 0.60 0.36
CA ARG A 20 1.83 1.60 1.00
C ARG A 20 2.22 2.66 -0.01
N VAL A 21 1.93 3.92 0.31
CA VAL A 21 2.44 5.08 -0.43
C VAL A 21 3.81 5.44 0.15
N THR A 22 4.83 5.45 -0.68
CA THR A 22 6.22 5.77 -0.31
C THR A 22 6.92 6.54 -1.45
N VAL A 23 8.20 6.85 -1.27
CA VAL A 23 9.05 7.50 -2.28
C VAL A 23 10.22 6.57 -2.62
N VAL A 24 10.31 6.17 -3.89
CA VAL A 24 11.41 5.35 -4.42
C VAL A 24 12.17 6.18 -5.45
N SER A 25 13.47 6.37 -5.23
CA SER A 25 14.34 7.14 -6.13
C SER A 25 13.81 8.55 -6.46
N GLY A 26 13.16 9.21 -5.49
CA GLY A 26 12.58 10.55 -5.64
C GLY A 26 11.20 10.59 -6.32
N GLN A 27 10.62 9.44 -6.69
CA GLN A 27 9.31 9.32 -7.29
C GLN A 27 8.32 8.69 -6.32
N THR A 28 7.08 9.20 -6.26
CA THR A 28 6.00 8.56 -5.50
C THR A 28 5.72 7.18 -6.07
N ALA A 29 5.75 6.17 -5.21
CA ALA A 29 5.43 4.79 -5.55
C ALA A 29 4.39 4.24 -4.59
N ILE A 30 3.56 3.32 -5.09
CA ILE A 30 2.60 2.57 -4.30
C ILE A 30 3.00 1.10 -4.34
N LEU A 31 3.41 0.55 -3.20
CA LEU A 31 3.68 -0.87 -3.02
C LEU A 31 2.37 -1.55 -2.64
N VAL A 32 1.94 -2.55 -3.41
CA VAL A 32 0.68 -3.26 -3.22
C VAL A 32 0.97 -4.70 -2.85
N ASN A 33 0.42 -5.14 -1.72
CA ASN A 33 0.54 -6.50 -1.22
C ASN A 33 -0.85 -7.13 -1.13
N ARG A 34 -1.09 -8.20 -1.90
CA ARG A 34 -2.33 -8.98 -1.88
C ARG A 34 -2.03 -10.42 -1.43
N PRO A 35 -2.86 -11.03 -0.58
CA PRO A 35 -2.64 -12.40 -0.12
C PRO A 35 -2.50 -13.39 -1.29
N GLY A 36 -1.40 -14.14 -1.31
CA GLY A 36 -1.12 -15.14 -2.34
C GLY A 36 -0.68 -14.58 -3.70
N GLN A 37 -0.44 -13.27 -3.81
CA GLN A 37 0.08 -12.64 -5.03
C GLN A 37 1.47 -12.06 -4.78
N PRO A 38 2.31 -11.95 -5.84
CA PRO A 38 3.55 -11.19 -5.76
C PRO A 38 3.29 -9.74 -5.37
N GLU A 39 4.25 -9.12 -4.69
CA GLU A 39 4.22 -7.68 -4.43
C GLU A 39 4.29 -6.92 -5.76
N GLU A 40 3.45 -5.89 -5.88
CA GLU A 40 3.37 -5.02 -7.05
C GLU A 40 3.88 -3.62 -6.68
N THR A 41 4.65 -3.00 -7.56
CA THR A 41 5.09 -1.61 -7.39
C THR A 41 4.51 -0.76 -8.51
N ILE A 42 3.73 0.25 -8.14
CA ILE A 42 3.14 1.21 -9.08
C ILE A 42 3.89 2.54 -8.95
N PHE A 43 4.64 2.91 -9.98
CA PHE A 43 5.29 4.22 -10.06
C PHE A 43 4.29 5.28 -10.51
N CYS A 44 4.03 6.25 -9.65
CA CYS A 44 3.06 7.30 -9.94
C CYS A 44 3.70 8.41 -10.77
N LEU A 45 2.96 8.88 -11.78
CA LEU A 45 3.42 9.92 -12.70
C LEU A 45 3.25 11.33 -12.12
N SER A 46 2.35 11.47 -11.14
CA SER A 46 2.02 12.74 -10.49
C SER A 46 1.32 12.48 -9.15
N PRO A 47 1.19 13.50 -8.28
CA PRO A 47 0.38 13.38 -7.06
C PRO A 47 -1.09 13.04 -7.35
N GLY A 48 -1.65 13.56 -8.45
CA GLY A 48 -3.02 13.24 -8.88
C GLY A 48 -3.19 11.77 -9.28
N HIS A 49 -2.21 11.23 -10.03
CA HIS A 49 -2.19 9.81 -10.38
C HIS A 49 -2.06 8.94 -9.11
N ALA A 50 -1.20 9.32 -8.17
CA ALA A 50 -1.08 8.62 -6.90
C ALA A 50 -2.42 8.57 -6.15
N ASN A 51 -3.16 9.69 -6.09
CA ASN A 51 -4.47 9.74 -5.44
C ASN A 51 -5.52 8.84 -6.13
N GLN A 52 -5.55 8.83 -7.47
CA GLN A 52 -6.44 7.97 -8.24
C GLN A 52 -6.18 6.48 -7.98
N VAL A 53 -4.91 6.06 -8.00
CA VAL A 53 -4.53 4.67 -7.70
C VAL A 53 -4.91 4.33 -6.25
N ARG A 54 -4.64 5.23 -5.30
CA ARG A 54 -5.01 5.04 -3.89
C ARG A 54 -6.50 4.82 -3.71
N GLN A 55 -7.32 5.58 -4.44
CA GLN A 55 -8.77 5.47 -4.40
C GLN A 55 -9.24 4.14 -4.99
N SER A 56 -8.74 3.77 -6.18
CA SER A 56 -9.05 2.47 -6.80
C SER A 56 -8.73 1.29 -5.89
N LEU A 57 -7.55 1.27 -5.27
CA LEU A 57 -7.15 0.19 -4.34
C LEU A 57 -8.02 0.18 -3.07
N SER A 58 -8.44 1.35 -2.60
CA SER A 58 -9.36 1.45 -1.47
C SER A 58 -10.77 0.94 -1.83
N ASP A 59 -11.24 1.24 -3.05
CA ASP A 59 -12.52 0.77 -3.58
C ASP A 59 -12.52 -0.77 -3.78
N GLU A 60 -11.34 -1.36 -4.09
CA GLU A 60 -11.10 -2.82 -4.08
C GLU A 60 -11.10 -3.43 -2.67
N GLY A 61 -11.07 -2.60 -1.62
CA GLY A 61 -11.11 -3.00 -0.22
C GLY A 61 -9.73 -3.19 0.44
N LEU A 62 -8.64 -2.73 -0.18
CA LEU A 62 -7.30 -2.79 0.43
C LEU A 62 -7.14 -1.74 1.53
N THR A 63 -6.32 -2.05 2.53
CA THR A 63 -5.95 -1.09 3.59
C THR A 63 -4.74 -0.26 3.16
N GLY A 64 -4.85 1.06 3.21
CA GLY A 64 -3.76 1.97 2.86
C GLY A 64 -2.90 2.41 4.06
N LEU A 65 -1.58 2.43 3.87
CA LEU A 65 -0.61 3.14 4.71
C LEU A 65 0.02 4.27 3.89
N VAL A 66 0.09 5.48 4.44
CA VAL A 66 0.79 6.60 3.82
C VAL A 66 1.98 6.95 4.70
N GLU A 67 3.20 6.74 4.19
CA GLU A 67 4.41 7.10 4.93
C GLU A 67 4.63 8.62 4.90
N GLY A 68 5.09 9.18 6.02
CA GLY A 68 5.48 10.59 6.09
C GLY A 68 4.32 11.60 6.09
N SER A 69 3.06 11.16 6.21
CA SER A 69 1.95 12.07 6.50
C SER A 69 2.10 12.62 7.92
N ARG A 70 2.66 13.82 8.04
CA ARG A 70 2.65 14.64 9.25
C ARG A 70 1.61 15.73 9.13
#